data_AF-A0AAU0HVF3-F1
#
_entry.id   AF-A0AAU0HVF3-F1
#
_cell.length_a   1.000
_cell.length_b   1.000
_cell.length_c   1.000
_cell.angle_alpha   90.00
_cell.angle_beta   90.00
_cell.angle_gamma   90.00
#
_symmetry.space_group_name_H-M   'P 1'
#
loop_
_entity.id
_entity.type
_entity.pdbx_description
1 polymer ?
#
loop_
_entity_poly.entity_id
_entity_poly.type
_entity_poly.pdbx_seq_one_letter_code
_entity_poly.pdbx_strand_id
1 'polypeptide(L)'
;MTLTEFSQELSHVSAYLAAFATGLVGYGFVRLSIRGEGLVRHLATGLLLMHLAVFTRTLYWDGIRNFMDPELWARWSNFSGGTAVNVVFNTMVIFAGYHSLKALKLAIPEEDRDRFSLLGAAFYPRLRMIESMSSMLKKRQRRNGD
;
A
#
# COMPACT_ATOMS: atom_id res chain seq x y z
N MET A 1 23.69 -7.00 31.63
CA MET A 1 22.54 -6.76 30.74
C MET A 1 21.41 -6.18 31.57
N THR A 2 21.12 -4.90 31.40
CA THR A 2 20.02 -4.22 32.09
C THR A 2 18.70 -4.49 31.37
N LEU A 3 17.55 -4.42 32.07
CA LEU A 3 16.22 -4.62 31.44
C LEU A 3 15.98 -3.67 30.26
N THR A 4 16.58 -2.47 30.32
CA THR A 4 16.60 -1.47 29.26
C THR A 4 17.33 -1.94 28.01
N GLU A 5 18.52 -2.53 28.14
CA GLU A 5 19.29 -3.08 27.00
C GLU A 5 18.52 -4.21 26.32
N PHE A 6 17.91 -5.12 27.10
CA PHE A 6 17.13 -6.22 26.55
C PHE A 6 15.88 -5.73 25.80
N SER A 7 15.20 -4.69 26.31
CA SER A 7 14.04 -4.10 25.63
C SER A 7 14.41 -3.41 24.31
N GLN A 8 15.60 -2.81 24.24
CA GLN A 8 16.09 -2.12 23.07
C GLN A 8 16.50 -3.11 21.96
N GLU A 9 17.18 -4.19 22.31
CA GLU A 9 17.52 -5.29 21.39
C GLU A 9 16.27 -5.93 20.77
N LEU A 10 15.23 -6.21 21.58
CA LEU A 10 13.95 -6.73 21.09
C LEU A 10 13.27 -5.77 20.11
N SER A 11 13.31 -4.46 20.39
CA SER A 11 12.77 -3.43 19.50
C SER A 11 13.49 -3.45 18.15
N HIS A 12 14.82 -3.52 18.14
CA HIS A 12 15.61 -3.59 16.91
C HIS A 12 15.32 -4.86 16.09
N VAL A 13 15.28 -6.04 16.72
CA VAL A 13 14.94 -7.29 16.03
C VAL A 13 13.55 -7.23 15.41
N SER A 14 12.56 -6.70 16.13
CA SER A 14 11.20 -6.54 15.61
C SER A 14 11.14 -5.58 14.41
N ALA A 15 11.93 -4.50 14.44
CA ALA A 15 12.01 -3.54 13.34
C ALA A 15 12.67 -4.15 12.09
N TYR A 16 13.72 -4.94 12.24
CA TYR A 16 14.37 -5.63 11.11
C TYR A 16 13.46 -6.70 10.49
N LEU A 17 12.77 -7.49 11.32
CA LEU A 17 11.79 -8.47 10.85
C LEU A 17 10.63 -7.79 10.11
N ALA A 18 10.13 -6.67 10.66
CA ALA A 18 9.10 -5.88 10.01
C ALA A 18 9.59 -5.32 8.66
N ALA A 19 10.80 -4.76 8.60
CA ALA A 19 11.38 -4.24 7.36
C ALA A 19 11.58 -5.33 6.31
N PHE A 20 12.06 -6.51 6.72
CA PHE A 20 12.24 -7.67 5.83
C PHE A 20 10.90 -8.20 5.31
N ALA A 21 9.92 -8.41 6.19
CA ALA A 21 8.58 -8.84 5.79
C ALA A 21 7.91 -7.83 4.85
N THR A 22 8.07 -6.55 5.14
CA THR A 22 7.62 -5.43 4.29
C THR A 22 8.30 -5.49 2.91
N GLY A 23 9.61 -5.72 2.85
CA GLY A 23 10.33 -5.91 1.59
C GLY A 23 9.77 -7.07 0.74
N LEU A 24 9.48 -8.21 1.36
CA LEU A 24 8.89 -9.37 0.68
C LEU A 24 7.47 -9.09 0.16
N VAL A 25 6.64 -8.43 0.98
CA VAL A 25 5.28 -8.04 0.61
C VAL A 25 5.33 -7.06 -0.58
N GLY A 26 6.17 -6.03 -0.50
CA GLY A 26 6.40 -5.08 -1.58
C GLY A 26 6.83 -5.77 -2.88
N TYR A 27 7.79 -6.69 -2.83
CA TYR A 27 8.26 -7.44 -3.99
C TYR A 27 7.15 -8.23 -4.68
N GLY A 28 6.29 -8.90 -3.90
CA GLY A 28 5.12 -9.60 -4.42
C GLY A 28 4.18 -8.67 -5.19
N PHE A 29 3.90 -7.50 -4.63
CA PHE A 29 3.03 -6.50 -5.28
C PHE A 29 3.65 -5.82 -6.49
N VAL A 30 4.98 -5.65 -6.54
CA VAL A 30 5.68 -5.10 -7.71
C VAL A 30 5.36 -5.93 -8.96
N ARG A 31 5.50 -7.26 -8.87
CA ARG A 31 5.20 -8.14 -10.01
C ARG A 31 3.75 -8.02 -10.47
N LEU A 32 2.80 -7.95 -9.54
CA LEU A 32 1.37 -7.79 -9.82
C LEU A 32 1.04 -6.40 -10.37
N SER A 33 1.75 -5.35 -9.95
CA SER A 33 1.56 -3.99 -10.45
C SER A 33 2.08 -3.80 -11.87
N ILE A 34 3.12 -4.54 -12.26
CA ILE A 34 3.72 -4.48 -13.61
C ILE A 34 2.97 -5.39 -14.58
N ARG A 35 2.68 -6.65 -14.17
CA ARG A 35 2.11 -7.67 -15.07
C ARG A 35 0.60 -7.81 -14.97
N GLY A 36 -0.02 -7.28 -13.92
CA GLY A 36 -1.46 -7.32 -13.77
C GLY A 36 -2.17 -6.45 -14.80
N GLU A 37 -3.42 -6.79 -15.08
CA GLU A 37 -4.30 -5.99 -15.95
C GLU A 37 -5.52 -5.49 -15.17
N GLY A 38 -6.12 -4.41 -15.66
CA GLY A 38 -7.37 -3.86 -15.13
C GLY A 38 -7.38 -3.70 -13.61
N LEU A 39 -8.34 -4.39 -12.96
CA LEU A 39 -8.56 -4.35 -11.52
C LEU A 39 -7.32 -4.76 -10.72
N VAL A 40 -6.68 -5.88 -11.10
CA VAL A 40 -5.54 -6.44 -10.35
C VAL A 40 -4.36 -5.47 -10.35
N ARG A 41 -4.09 -4.84 -11.49
CA ARG A 41 -3.03 -3.83 -11.61
C ARG A 41 -3.25 -2.65 -10.69
N HIS A 42 -4.46 -2.08 -10.72
CA HIS A 42 -4.80 -0.91 -9.92
C HIS A 42 -4.78 -1.24 -8.43
N LEU A 43 -5.32 -2.40 -8.03
CA LEU A 43 -5.28 -2.86 -6.64
C LEU A 43 -3.84 -3.07 -6.15
N ALA A 44 -3.03 -3.81 -6.91
CA ALA A 44 -1.63 -4.08 -6.55
C ALA A 44 -0.80 -2.78 -6.46
N THR A 45 -1.00 -1.85 -7.40
CA THR A 45 -0.32 -0.54 -7.38
C THR A 45 -0.74 0.29 -6.17
N GLY A 46 -2.04 0.32 -5.85
CA GLY A 46 -2.56 1.04 -4.68
C GLY A 46 -1.97 0.50 -3.38
N LEU A 47 -1.96 -0.82 -3.21
CA LEU A 47 -1.36 -1.48 -2.04
C LEU A 47 0.15 -1.23 -1.97
N LEU A 48 0.86 -1.33 -3.09
CA LEU A 48 2.29 -1.07 -3.15
C LEU A 48 2.62 0.37 -2.75
N LEU A 49 1.91 1.35 -3.28
CA LEU A 49 2.13 2.77 -2.96
C LEU A 49 1.81 3.08 -1.49
N MET A 50 0.71 2.54 -0.95
CA MET A 50 0.38 2.69 0.47
C MET A 50 1.48 2.09 1.34
N HIS A 51 1.96 0.90 0.96
CA HIS A 51 3.01 0.21 1.68
C HIS A 51 4.33 0.98 1.64
N LEU A 52 4.74 1.46 0.47
CA LEU A 52 5.93 2.30 0.31
C LEU A 52 5.81 3.61 1.12
N ALA A 53 4.63 4.24 1.15
CA ALA A 53 4.41 5.45 1.94
C ALA A 53 4.64 5.21 3.43
N VAL A 54 4.06 4.15 3.98
CA VAL A 54 4.23 3.78 5.40
C VAL A 54 5.67 3.38 5.68
N PHE A 55 6.24 2.51 4.85
CA PHE A 55 7.61 2.01 5.04
C PHE A 55 8.65 3.13 4.98
N THR A 56 8.61 3.98 3.96
CA THR A 56 9.56 5.09 3.82
C THR A 56 9.39 6.13 4.93
N ARG A 57 8.15 6.39 5.37
CA ARG A 57 7.87 7.25 6.52
C ARG A 57 8.48 6.70 7.80
N THR A 58 8.25 5.42 8.10
CA THR A 58 8.81 4.75 9.28
C THR A 58 10.34 4.73 9.22
N LEU A 59 10.92 4.37 8.07
CA LEU A 59 12.37 4.43 7.90
C LEU A 59 12.92 5.83 8.12
N TYR A 60 12.24 6.87 7.64
CA TYR A 60 12.70 8.24 7.78
C TYR A 60 12.62 8.74 9.23
N TRP A 61 11.47 8.58 9.89
CA TRP A 61 11.23 9.14 11.22
C TRP A 61 11.68 8.26 12.38
N ASP A 62 11.63 6.93 12.21
CA ASP A 62 11.93 5.97 13.27
C ASP A 62 13.28 5.27 13.02
N GLY A 63 13.68 5.11 11.77
CA GLY A 63 15.00 4.61 11.41
C GLY A 63 16.04 5.72 11.47
N ILE A 64 16.12 6.51 10.40
CA ILE A 64 17.17 7.51 10.16
C ILE A 64 17.35 8.44 11.35
N ARG A 65 16.26 8.99 11.90
CA ARG A 65 16.31 9.90 13.05
C ARG A 65 16.95 9.29 14.30
N ASN A 66 16.69 8.00 14.57
CA ASN A 66 17.19 7.35 15.79
C ASN A 66 18.61 6.80 15.61
N PHE A 67 19.04 6.55 14.38
CA PHE A 67 20.39 6.05 14.08
C PHE A 67 21.39 7.14 13.69
N MET A 68 20.94 8.33 13.30
CA MET A 68 21.82 9.47 13.05
C MET A 68 22.18 10.21 14.33
N ASP A 69 23.41 10.72 14.37
CA ASP A 69 23.82 11.70 15.38
C ASP A 69 22.86 12.91 15.38
N PRO A 70 22.50 13.47 16.55
CA PRO A 70 21.56 14.59 16.63
C PRO A 70 21.94 15.82 15.80
N GLU A 71 23.22 16.15 15.70
CA GLU A 71 23.69 17.27 14.90
C GLU A 71 23.53 16.99 13.40
N LEU A 72 23.88 15.77 12.99
CA LEU A 72 23.71 15.32 11.61
C LEU A 72 22.23 15.28 11.23
N TRP A 73 21.36 14.79 12.13
CA TRP A 73 19.91 14.79 11.93
C TRP A 73 19.36 16.21 11.79
N ALA A 74 19.80 17.15 12.61
CA ALA A 74 19.36 18.55 12.50
C ALA A 74 19.71 19.15 11.13
N ARG A 75 20.94 18.90 10.63
CA ARG A 75 21.38 19.33 9.30
C ARG A 75 20.57 18.65 8.19
N TRP A 76 20.39 17.33 8.28
CA TRP A 76 19.63 16.54 7.31
C TRP A 76 18.16 16.98 7.25
N SER A 77 17.51 17.09 8.41
CA SER A 77 16.13 17.53 8.55
C SER A 77 15.95 18.94 7.98
N ASN A 78 16.87 19.88 8.24
CA ASN A 78 16.79 21.21 7.63
C ASN A 78 16.94 21.16 6.10
N PHE A 79 17.83 20.30 5.58
CA PHE A 79 18.03 20.12 4.14
C PHE A 79 16.82 19.47 3.45
N SER A 80 16.22 18.44 4.04
CA SER A 80 15.06 17.72 3.50
C SER A 80 13.73 18.48 3.68
N GLY A 81 13.77 19.69 4.24
CA GLY A 81 12.60 20.54 4.47
C GLY A 81 11.80 20.17 5.73
N GLY A 82 12.38 19.39 6.64
CA GLY A 82 11.84 19.07 7.95
C GLY A 82 10.52 18.33 7.85
N THR A 83 9.42 19.02 8.16
CA THR A 83 8.07 18.46 8.01
C THR A 83 7.59 18.41 6.56
N ALA A 84 8.24 19.13 5.63
CA ALA A 84 7.88 19.15 4.21
C ALA A 84 8.08 17.77 3.54
N VAL A 85 8.96 16.91 4.07
CA VAL A 85 9.10 15.52 3.62
C VAL A 85 7.77 14.74 3.70
N ASN A 86 6.85 15.14 4.59
CA ASN A 86 5.53 14.54 4.68
C ASN A 86 4.69 14.75 3.42
N VAL A 87 4.97 15.78 2.62
CA VAL A 87 4.31 15.98 1.32
C VAL A 87 4.57 14.79 0.41
N VAL A 88 5.79 14.23 0.42
CA VAL A 88 6.14 13.03 -0.37
C VAL A 88 5.31 11.84 0.09
N PHE A 89 5.26 11.58 1.40
CA PHE A 89 4.48 10.46 1.95
C PHE A 89 2.98 10.61 1.66
N ASN A 90 2.43 11.81 1.86
CA ASN A 90 1.03 12.11 1.59
C ASN A 90 0.70 11.98 0.10
N THR A 91 1.62 12.39 -0.78
CA THR A 91 1.45 12.22 -2.23
C THR A 91 1.35 10.75 -2.59
N MET A 92 2.20 9.89 -2.04
CA MET A 92 2.10 8.44 -2.23
C MET A 92 0.77 7.88 -1.73
N VAL A 93 0.28 8.33 -0.57
CA VAL A 93 -1.03 7.93 -0.03
C VAL A 93 -2.18 8.39 -0.94
N ILE A 94 -2.13 9.59 -1.49
CA ILE A 94 -3.14 10.11 -2.43
C ILE A 94 -3.18 9.24 -3.69
N PHE A 95 -2.01 8.92 -4.27
CA PHE A 95 -1.95 8.03 -5.43
C PHE A 95 -2.42 6.61 -5.10
N ALA A 96 -2.10 6.11 -3.90
CA ALA A 96 -2.62 4.83 -3.42
C ALA A 96 -4.15 4.82 -3.35
N GLY A 97 -4.74 5.91 -2.85
CA GLY A 97 -6.20 6.12 -2.81
C GLY A 97 -6.82 6.16 -4.20
N TYR A 98 -6.23 6.91 -5.13
CA TYR A 98 -6.66 6.98 -6.52
C TYR A 98 -6.68 5.59 -7.19
N HIS A 99 -5.61 4.81 -7.03
CA HIS A 99 -5.52 3.46 -7.57
C HIS A 99 -6.54 2.50 -6.94
N SER A 100 -6.76 2.62 -5.63
CA SER A 100 -7.77 1.82 -4.91
C SER A 100 -9.19 2.14 -5.37
N LEU A 101 -9.54 3.43 -5.54
CA LEU A 101 -10.83 3.85 -6.09
C LEU A 101 -11.03 3.37 -7.52
N LYS A 102 -9.98 3.40 -8.34
CA LYS A 102 -10.04 2.89 -9.71
C LYS A 102 -10.23 1.37 -9.75
N ALA A 103 -9.59 0.64 -8.84
CA ALA A 103 -9.81 -0.79 -8.67
C ALA A 103 -11.25 -1.10 -8.24
N LEU A 104 -11.81 -0.33 -7.30
CA LEU A 104 -13.22 -0.42 -6.89
C LEU A 104 -14.16 -0.16 -8.07
N LYS A 105 -13.92 0.90 -8.84
CA LYS A 105 -14.73 1.19 -10.04
C LYS A 105 -14.67 0.06 -11.08
N LEU A 106 -13.51 -0.55 -11.27
CA LEU A 106 -13.37 -1.70 -12.17
C LEU A 106 -14.03 -2.98 -11.63
N ALA A 107 -14.23 -3.09 -10.31
CA ALA A 107 -14.94 -4.20 -9.68
C ALA A 107 -16.47 -4.10 -9.87
N ILE A 108 -16.98 -2.90 -10.19
CA ILE A 108 -18.40 -2.69 -10.52
C ILE A 108 -18.72 -3.41 -11.84
N PRO A 109 -19.85 -4.15 -11.91
CA PRO A 109 -20.34 -4.75 -13.15
C PRO A 109 -20.41 -3.74 -14.30
N GLU A 110 -20.18 -4.19 -15.53
CA GLU A 110 -20.07 -3.30 -16.70
C GLU A 110 -21.35 -2.49 -16.92
N GLU A 111 -22.51 -3.10 -16.66
CA GLU A 111 -23.83 -2.49 -16.78
C GLU A 111 -24.05 -1.28 -15.85
N ASP A 112 -23.39 -1.26 -14.69
CA ASP A 112 -23.55 -0.21 -13.69
C ASP A 112 -22.34 0.72 -13.60
N ARG A 113 -21.20 0.37 -14.20
CA ARG A 113 -19.91 1.06 -14.03
C ARG A 113 -19.96 2.56 -14.38
N ASP A 114 -20.68 2.93 -15.42
CA ASP A 114 -20.75 4.31 -15.90
C ASP A 114 -21.64 5.21 -15.04
N ARG A 115 -22.53 4.62 -14.24
CA ARG A 115 -23.41 5.35 -13.30
C ARG A 115 -22.64 5.88 -12.09
N PHE A 116 -21.48 5.30 -11.80
CA PHE A 116 -20.66 5.68 -10.65
C PHE A 116 -19.45 6.49 -11.08
N SER A 117 -19.31 7.68 -10.49
CA SER A 117 -18.06 8.44 -10.56
C SER A 117 -16.94 7.67 -9.83
N LEU A 118 -15.69 8.10 -10.00
CA LEU A 118 -14.56 7.45 -9.32
C LEU A 118 -14.71 7.47 -7.79
N LEU A 119 -15.23 8.56 -7.23
CA LEU A 119 -15.52 8.68 -5.80
C LEU A 119 -16.79 7.91 -5.42
N GLY A 120 -17.81 7.91 -6.29
CA GLY A 120 -19.04 7.14 -6.10
C GLY A 120 -18.81 5.63 -6.01
N ALA A 121 -17.75 5.13 -6.63
CA ALA A 121 -17.39 3.71 -6.59
C ALA A 121 -17.15 3.18 -5.16
N ALA A 122 -16.75 4.04 -4.21
CA ALA A 122 -16.57 3.65 -2.81
C ALA A 122 -17.90 3.28 -2.11
N PHE A 123 -19.02 3.77 -2.65
CA PHE A 123 -20.36 3.59 -2.08
C PHE A 123 -21.21 2.57 -2.84
N TYR A 124 -20.61 1.81 -3.77
CA TYR A 124 -21.33 0.77 -4.51
C TYR A 124 -21.79 -0.37 -3.56
N PRO A 125 -23.02 -0.90 -3.70
CA PRO A 125 -23.52 -1.99 -2.85
C PRO A 125 -22.66 -3.26 -2.92
N ARG A 126 -21.94 -3.57 -1.83
CA ARG A 126 -20.95 -4.66 -1.79
C ARG A 126 -21.54 -6.04 -2.10
N LEU A 127 -22.79 -6.30 -1.71
CA LEU A 127 -23.46 -7.58 -1.96
C LEU A 127 -23.59 -7.87 -3.46
N ARG A 128 -24.03 -6.89 -4.25
CA ARG A 128 -24.12 -7.01 -5.72
C ARG A 128 -22.76 -7.22 -6.38
N MET A 129 -21.72 -6.59 -5.84
CA MET A 129 -20.35 -6.78 -6.33
C MET A 129 -19.89 -8.24 -6.15
N ILE A 130 -20.12 -8.81 -4.95
CA ILE A 130 -19.75 -10.19 -4.64
C ILE A 130 -20.54 -11.17 -5.51
N GLU A 131 -21.84 -10.95 -5.69
CA GLU A 131 -22.68 -11.78 -6.56
C GLU A 131 -22.16 -11.80 -7.99
N SER A 132 -21.84 -10.63 -8.55
CA SER A 132 -21.25 -10.52 -9.89
C SER A 132 -19.91 -11.25 -10.00
N MET A 133 -19.00 -11.04 -9.04
CA MET A 133 -17.71 -11.75 -8.99
C MET A 133 -17.89 -13.27 -8.90
N SER A 134 -18.83 -13.75 -8.10
CA SER A 134 -19.12 -15.18 -7.95
C SER A 134 -19.65 -15.79 -9.26
N SER A 135 -20.48 -15.05 -10.00
CA SER A 135 -21.03 -15.50 -11.28
C SER A 135 -19.95 -15.57 -12.37
N MET A 136 -19.02 -14.61 -12.40
CA MET A 136 -17.86 -14.62 -13.29
C MET A 136 -16.93 -15.80 -13.01
N LEU A 137 -16.66 -16.10 -11.73
CA LEU A 137 -15.82 -17.23 -11.34
C LEU A 137 -16.44 -18.57 -11.76
N LYS A 138 -17.75 -18.75 -11.51
CA LYS A 138 -18.48 -19.94 -11.98
C LYS A 138 -18.43 -20.07 -13.50
N LYS A 139 -18.57 -18.97 -14.24
CA LYS A 139 -18.49 -18.96 -15.72
C LYS A 139 -17.10 -19.34 -16.23
N ARG A 140 -16.03 -18.90 -15.56
CA ARG A 140 -14.64 -19.31 -15.88
C ARG A 140 -14.39 -20.79 -15.58
N GLN A 141 -14.87 -21.30 -14.44
CA GLN A 141 -14.70 -22.71 -14.11
C GLN A 141 -15.34 -23.63 -15.14
N ARG A 142 -16.53 -23.28 -15.65
CA ARG A 142 -17.18 -24.03 -16.73
C ARG A 142 -16.36 -24.05 -18.02
N ARG A 143 -15.77 -22.91 -18.43
CA ARG A 143 -14.92 -22.85 -19.64
C ARG A 143 -13.62 -23.64 -19.58
N ASN A 144 -13.10 -23.91 -18.38
CA ASN A 144 -11.85 -24.64 -18.20
C ASN A 144 -12.08 -26.15 -17.95
N GLY A 145 -13.34 -26.58 -17.84
CA GLY A 145 -13.72 -27.98 -17.65
C GLY A 145 -14.19 -28.68 -18.93
N ASP A 146 -14.27 -27.95 -20.03
CA ASP A 146 -14.48 -28.44 -21.40
C ASP A 146 -13.14 -28.42 -22.16
#